data_AF-A0A0F8ZM70-F1
#
_entry.id   AF-A0A0F8ZM70-F1
#
_cell.length_a   1.000
_cell.length_b   1.000
_cell.length_c   1.000
_cell.angle_alpha   90.00
_cell.angle_beta   90.00
_cell.angle_gamma   90.00
#
_symmetry.space_group_name_H-M   'P 1'
#
loop_
_entity.id
_entity.type
_entity.pdbx_description
1 polymer ?
#
loop_
_entity_poly.entity_id
_entity_poly.type
_entity_poly.pdbx_seq_one_letter_code
_entity_poly.pdbx_strand_id
1 'polypeptide(L)'
;EFGYEHAKEQARFFWETVKGWTIEEGLFCDVEVYDGKLRNVLAFMEELQLISGLPDKLLGIYSRALLWNALEGDHSWFARFLCWVARYTWRLHPWEDADYLRMRPWSEPNYHQHSADKNGRGNEFGAESNAIDINRKFIYGDPPDLPDPAERAKVEVSHSGPVDITVKKIA
;
A
#
# COMPACT_ATOMS: atom_id res chain seq x y z
N GLU A 1 -12.76 22.26 -6.56
CA GLU A 1 -12.70 20.92 -5.94
C GLU A 1 -12.44 19.91 -7.04
N PHE A 2 -11.43 19.05 -6.88
CA PHE A 2 -11.21 17.93 -7.79
C PHE A 2 -12.22 16.81 -7.43
N GLY A 3 -13.12 16.51 -8.35
CA GLY A 3 -14.29 15.64 -8.14
C GLY A 3 -14.01 14.15 -8.32
N TYR A 4 -15.05 13.34 -8.10
CA TYR A 4 -15.03 11.87 -8.26
C TYR A 4 -14.61 11.42 -9.67
N GLU A 5 -15.08 12.11 -10.71
CA GLU A 5 -14.68 11.83 -12.11
C GLU A 5 -13.17 12.04 -12.34
N HIS A 6 -12.58 13.01 -11.65
CA HIS A 6 -11.15 13.27 -11.77
C HIS A 6 -10.30 12.10 -11.23
N ALA A 7 -10.74 11.44 -10.16
CA ALA A 7 -10.06 10.27 -9.62
C ALA A 7 -10.09 9.09 -10.60
N LYS A 8 -11.21 8.90 -11.32
CA LYS A 8 -11.31 7.90 -12.38
C LYS A 8 -10.43 8.23 -13.59
N GLU A 9 -10.36 9.49 -13.97
CA GLU A 9 -9.45 9.95 -15.02
C GLU A 9 -7.98 9.70 -14.65
N GLN A 10 -7.59 9.96 -13.39
CA GLN A 10 -6.26 9.63 -12.90
C GLN A 10 -5.97 8.12 -12.98
N ALA A 11 -6.92 7.26 -12.59
CA ALA A 11 -6.77 5.80 -12.71
C ALA A 11 -6.55 5.36 -14.17
N ARG A 12 -7.32 5.92 -15.11
CA ARG A 12 -7.16 5.64 -16.54
C ARG A 12 -5.82 6.12 -17.07
N PHE A 13 -5.43 7.35 -16.73
CA PHE A 13 -4.13 7.89 -17.14
C PHE A 13 -2.97 7.04 -16.61
N PHE A 14 -3.04 6.65 -15.33
CA PHE A 14 -2.05 5.78 -14.72
C PHE A 14 -1.99 4.42 -15.42
N TRP A 15 -3.14 3.77 -15.66
CA TRP A 15 -3.18 2.49 -16.38
C TRP A 15 -2.62 2.59 -17.79
N GLU A 16 -2.99 3.61 -18.56
CA GLU A 16 -2.46 3.84 -19.91
C GLU A 16 -0.93 3.95 -19.93
N THR A 17 -0.34 4.46 -18.85
CA THR A 17 1.12 4.58 -18.69
C THR A 17 1.80 3.22 -18.49
N VAL A 18 1.14 2.28 -17.81
CA VAL A 18 1.77 1.02 -17.34
C VAL A 18 1.19 -0.26 -17.96
N LYS A 19 0.13 -0.21 -18.76
CA LYS A 19 -0.62 -1.39 -19.26
C LYS A 19 0.18 -2.38 -20.12
N GLY A 20 1.36 -2.00 -20.59
CA GLY A 20 2.28 -2.87 -21.33
C GLY A 20 3.37 -3.49 -20.47
N TRP A 21 3.44 -3.15 -19.18
CA TRP A 21 4.53 -3.56 -18.29
C TRP A 21 4.23 -4.90 -17.64
N THR A 22 5.28 -5.66 -17.32
CA THR A 22 5.17 -6.81 -16.43
C THR A 22 5.05 -6.33 -15.00
N ILE A 23 3.88 -6.56 -14.38
CA ILE A 23 3.59 -6.14 -13.00
C ILE A 23 3.86 -7.30 -12.03
N GLU A 24 4.94 -7.23 -11.27
CA GLU A 24 5.32 -8.25 -10.27
C GLU A 24 5.07 -7.83 -8.82
N GLU A 25 5.29 -6.56 -8.50
CA GLU A 25 5.25 -6.06 -7.11
C GLU A 25 3.90 -5.42 -6.74
N GLY A 26 3.06 -5.17 -7.74
CA GLY A 26 1.78 -4.49 -7.62
C GLY A 26 1.81 -3.02 -8.08
N LEU A 27 0.62 -2.46 -8.26
CA LEU A 27 0.38 -1.06 -8.57
C LEU A 27 -0.23 -0.37 -7.34
N PHE A 28 0.34 0.76 -6.92
CA PHE A 28 -0.06 1.42 -5.68
C PHE A 28 -0.69 2.79 -5.94
N CYS A 29 -1.83 3.04 -5.29
CA CYS A 29 -2.36 4.39 -5.13
C CYS A 29 -1.63 5.07 -3.97
N ASP A 30 -0.87 6.11 -4.26
CA ASP A 30 -0.17 6.93 -3.28
C ASP A 30 -1.13 7.97 -2.66
N VAL A 31 -1.38 7.84 -1.35
CA VAL A 31 -2.31 8.67 -0.59
C VAL A 31 -1.55 9.41 0.52
N GLU A 32 -1.01 10.58 0.21
CA GLU A 32 -0.14 11.35 1.13
C GLU A 32 -0.63 12.74 1.53
N VAL A 33 -1.69 13.25 0.90
CA VAL A 33 -2.21 14.60 1.11
C VAL A 33 -3.59 14.59 1.78
N TYR A 34 -3.80 15.52 2.72
CA TYR A 34 -5.04 15.64 3.50
C TYR A 34 -6.29 16.02 2.67
N ASP A 35 -6.11 16.46 1.42
CA ASP A 35 -7.21 16.78 0.50
C ASP A 35 -7.72 15.55 -0.28
N GLY A 36 -7.05 14.40 -0.14
CA GLY A 36 -7.53 13.11 -0.64
C GLY A 36 -8.77 12.66 0.13
N LYS A 37 -9.97 12.94 -0.39
CA LYS A 37 -11.22 12.40 0.19
C LYS A 37 -11.26 10.89 -0.05
N LEU A 38 -11.67 10.10 0.95
CA LEU A 38 -11.77 8.62 0.84
C LEU A 38 -12.55 8.17 -0.41
N ARG A 39 -13.63 8.87 -0.72
CA ARG A 39 -14.45 8.61 -1.93
C ARG A 39 -13.67 8.70 -3.24
N ASN A 40 -12.63 9.54 -3.30
CA ASN A 40 -11.79 9.68 -4.47
C ASN A 40 -10.79 8.51 -4.56
N VAL A 41 -10.22 8.07 -3.42
CA VAL A 41 -9.39 6.87 -3.37
C VAL A 41 -10.20 5.64 -3.80
N LEU A 42 -11.42 5.50 -3.28
CA LEU A 42 -12.35 4.43 -3.66
C LEU A 42 -12.60 4.46 -5.17
N ALA A 43 -12.95 5.63 -5.73
CA ALA A 43 -13.20 5.80 -7.16
C ALA A 43 -12.00 5.44 -8.03
N PHE A 44 -10.79 5.86 -7.64
CA PHE A 44 -9.55 5.54 -8.33
C PHE A 44 -9.31 4.03 -8.34
N MET A 45 -9.41 3.39 -7.17
CA MET A 45 -9.13 1.96 -7.04
C MET A 45 -10.18 1.10 -7.74
N GLU A 46 -11.47 1.46 -7.68
CA GLU A 46 -12.55 0.75 -8.39
C GLU A 46 -12.35 0.83 -9.90
N GLU A 47 -12.03 2.02 -10.42
CA GLU A 47 -11.78 2.22 -11.84
C GLU A 47 -10.52 1.50 -12.28
N LEU A 48 -9.41 1.60 -11.54
CA LEU A 48 -8.15 0.93 -11.85
C LEU A 48 -8.34 -0.59 -11.89
N GLN A 49 -9.04 -1.15 -10.91
CA GLN A 49 -9.39 -2.57 -10.91
C GLN A 49 -10.19 -2.96 -12.16
N LEU A 50 -11.22 -2.18 -12.50
CA LEU A 50 -12.08 -2.45 -13.65
C LEU A 50 -11.28 -2.44 -14.97
N ILE A 51 -10.48 -1.40 -15.22
CA ILE A 51 -9.80 -1.21 -16.51
C ILE A 51 -8.55 -2.05 -16.67
N SER A 52 -7.87 -2.40 -15.56
CA SER A 52 -6.66 -3.21 -15.61
C SER A 52 -6.95 -4.71 -15.67
N GLY A 53 -8.08 -5.16 -15.09
CA GLY A 53 -8.39 -6.58 -14.94
C GLY A 53 -7.39 -7.33 -14.06
N LEU A 54 -6.53 -6.62 -13.32
CA LEU A 54 -5.54 -7.21 -12.45
C LEU A 54 -6.19 -7.82 -11.20
N PRO A 55 -5.64 -8.93 -10.67
CA PRO A 55 -6.08 -9.48 -9.40
C PRO A 55 -5.79 -8.51 -8.25
N ASP A 56 -6.58 -8.58 -7.19
CA ASP A 56 -6.48 -7.70 -6.02
C ASP A 56 -5.08 -7.69 -5.41
N LYS A 57 -4.40 -8.83 -5.42
CA LYS A 57 -3.03 -9.00 -4.91
C LYS A 57 -1.95 -8.26 -5.72
N LEU A 58 -2.31 -7.59 -6.81
CA LEU A 58 -1.44 -6.72 -7.60
C LEU A 58 -1.89 -5.25 -7.57
N LEU A 59 -2.87 -4.91 -6.75
CA LEU A 59 -3.29 -3.53 -6.51
C LEU A 59 -3.08 -3.22 -5.03
N GLY A 60 -2.69 -1.99 -4.72
CA GLY A 60 -2.33 -1.63 -3.36
C GLY A 60 -2.53 -0.16 -3.05
N ILE A 61 -2.43 0.15 -1.76
CA ILE A 61 -2.52 1.51 -1.24
C ILE A 61 -1.25 1.79 -0.47
N TYR A 62 -0.62 2.91 -0.80
CA TYR A 62 0.49 3.46 -0.06
C TYR A 62 0.03 4.69 0.74
N SER A 63 0.34 4.74 2.04
CA SER A 63 0.04 5.92 2.87
C SER A 63 0.81 5.93 4.19
N ARG A 64 0.74 7.07 4.89
CA ARG A 64 1.01 7.15 6.33
C ARG A 64 -0.22 6.70 7.10
N ALA A 65 -0.06 5.78 8.04
CA ALA A 65 -1.20 5.20 8.76
C ALA A 65 -2.08 6.23 9.49
N LEU A 66 -1.47 7.27 10.07
CA LEU A 66 -2.21 8.35 10.73
C LEU A 66 -3.11 9.12 9.76
N LEU A 67 -2.60 9.41 8.55
CA LEU A 67 -3.36 10.09 7.51
C LEU A 67 -4.50 9.19 7.04
N TRP A 68 -4.19 7.96 6.67
CA TRP A 68 -5.19 7.00 6.19
C TRP A 68 -6.34 6.78 7.18
N ASN A 69 -6.01 6.58 8.46
CA ASN A 69 -7.01 6.39 9.50
C ASN A 69 -7.86 7.65 9.73
N ALA A 70 -7.30 8.85 9.53
CA ALA A 70 -8.03 10.12 9.61
C ALA A 70 -8.99 10.33 8.42
N LEU A 71 -8.73 9.67 7.29
CA LEU A 71 -9.63 9.64 6.14
C LEU A 71 -10.76 8.61 6.27
N GLU A 72 -10.92 7.98 7.44
CA GLU A 72 -11.88 6.88 7.64
C GLU A 72 -11.59 5.67 6.74
N GLY A 73 -10.31 5.42 6.43
CA GLY A 73 -9.87 4.34 5.54
C GLY A 73 -10.11 2.90 6.04
N ASP A 74 -10.87 2.70 7.11
CA ASP A 74 -11.24 1.38 7.67
C ASP A 74 -12.38 0.69 6.86
N HIS A 75 -12.57 1.09 5.61
CA HIS A 75 -13.57 0.49 4.75
C HIS A 75 -13.11 -0.91 4.33
N SER A 76 -13.87 -1.94 4.70
CA SER A 76 -13.49 -3.36 4.52
C SER A 76 -13.19 -3.77 3.07
N TRP A 77 -13.69 -3.01 2.08
CA TRP A 77 -13.33 -3.20 0.67
C TRP A 77 -11.83 -3.07 0.41
N PHE A 78 -11.10 -2.23 1.15
CA PHE A 78 -9.65 -2.05 0.93
C PHE A 78 -8.81 -3.25 1.43
N ALA A 79 -9.34 -4.08 2.33
CA ALA A 79 -8.61 -5.21 2.92
C ALA A 79 -8.17 -6.28 1.90
N ARG A 80 -8.76 -6.26 0.71
CA ARG A 80 -8.42 -7.18 -0.40
C ARG A 80 -7.12 -6.78 -1.12
N PHE A 81 -6.69 -5.53 -1.01
CA PHE A 81 -5.53 -4.98 -1.71
C PHE A 81 -4.26 -5.05 -0.87
N LEU A 82 -3.11 -4.86 -1.50
CA LEU A 82 -1.83 -4.75 -0.82
C LEU A 82 -1.76 -3.47 0.04
N CYS A 83 -1.13 -3.59 1.20
CA CYS A 83 -0.86 -2.44 2.08
C CYS A 83 0.63 -2.09 2.05
N TRP A 84 0.94 -0.85 1.66
CA TRP A 84 2.27 -0.27 1.78
C TRP A 84 2.20 0.90 2.75
N VAL A 85 2.93 0.82 3.86
CA VAL A 85 2.83 1.83 4.91
C VAL A 85 4.13 2.59 5.12
N ALA A 86 4.02 3.90 5.23
CA ALA A 86 5.10 4.77 5.68
C ALA A 86 5.08 4.92 7.20
N ARG A 87 6.15 4.42 7.84
CA ARG A 87 6.42 4.64 9.26
C ARG A 87 7.93 4.65 9.50
N TYR A 88 8.50 5.82 9.74
CA TYR A 88 9.95 5.97 9.88
C TYR A 88 10.42 5.52 11.27
N THR A 89 10.77 4.25 11.36
CA THR A 89 11.22 3.60 12.60
C THR A 89 12.35 2.62 12.32
N TRP A 90 13.20 2.38 13.31
CA TRP A 90 14.26 1.37 13.25
C TRP A 90 13.75 -0.05 13.49
N ARG A 91 12.52 -0.19 14.00
CA ARG A 91 11.87 -1.48 14.26
C ARG A 91 11.75 -2.29 12.98
N LEU A 92 11.83 -3.62 13.10
CA LEU A 92 11.71 -4.50 11.94
C LEU A 92 10.29 -4.43 11.37
N HIS A 93 9.30 -4.50 12.25
CA HIS A 93 7.89 -4.43 11.92
C HIS A 93 7.31 -3.05 12.29
N PRO A 94 6.49 -2.41 11.44
CA PRO A 94 5.98 -1.07 11.72
C PRO A 94 5.06 -1.02 12.95
N TRP A 95 4.47 -2.14 13.38
CA TRP A 95 3.52 -2.16 14.49
C TRP A 95 4.10 -2.66 15.81
N GLU A 96 5.39 -3.04 15.84
CA GLU A 96 6.06 -3.64 17.01
C GLU A 96 5.89 -2.84 18.31
N ASP A 97 5.94 -1.50 18.23
CA ASP A 97 5.87 -0.58 19.37
C ASP A 97 4.70 0.41 19.29
N ALA A 98 3.82 0.29 18.30
CA ALA A 98 2.73 1.24 18.09
C ALA A 98 1.55 0.61 17.33
N ASP A 99 1.02 -0.49 17.87
CA ASP A 99 -0.07 -1.21 17.23
C ASP A 99 -1.34 -0.36 17.02
N TYR A 100 -1.60 0.58 17.93
CA TYR A 100 -2.70 1.54 17.83
C TYR A 100 -2.57 2.52 16.65
N LEU A 101 -1.41 2.59 15.99
CA LEU A 101 -1.18 3.38 14.78
C LEU A 101 -1.30 2.55 13.50
N ARG A 102 -1.72 1.28 13.58
CA ARG A 102 -1.84 0.40 12.42
C ARG A 102 -2.76 0.99 11.35
N MET A 103 -2.35 0.89 10.10
CA MET A 103 -3.15 1.30 8.94
C MET A 103 -4.28 0.30 8.73
N ARG A 104 -5.52 0.70 9.03
CA ARG A 104 -6.71 -0.15 8.88
C ARG A 104 -7.15 -0.21 7.42
N PRO A 105 -7.90 -1.23 6.94
CA PRO A 105 -8.37 -2.41 7.68
C PRO A 105 -7.32 -3.53 7.74
N TRP A 106 -6.10 -3.32 7.25
CA TRP A 106 -5.09 -4.37 7.21
C TRP A 106 -4.59 -4.74 8.61
N SER A 107 -4.46 -6.05 8.84
CA SER A 107 -3.77 -6.57 10.02
C SER A 107 -2.25 -6.42 9.87
N GLU A 108 -1.74 -6.63 8.65
CA GLU A 108 -0.32 -6.74 8.34
C GLU A 108 0.00 -5.98 7.02
N PRO A 109 1.12 -5.23 6.94
CA PRO A 109 1.47 -4.47 5.75
C PRO A 109 2.38 -5.27 4.81
N ASN A 110 2.05 -5.41 3.53
CA ASN A 110 2.93 -6.05 2.55
C ASN A 110 4.26 -5.31 2.35
N TYR A 111 4.27 -3.99 2.57
CA TYR A 111 5.48 -3.16 2.46
C TYR A 111 5.55 -2.14 3.59
N HIS A 112 6.76 -1.86 4.06
CA HIS A 112 7.04 -0.85 5.07
C HIS A 112 8.16 0.08 4.61
N GLN A 113 7.80 1.33 4.32
CA GLN A 113 8.75 2.41 4.12
C GLN A 113 9.24 2.88 5.49
N HIS A 114 10.47 2.50 5.84
CA HIS A 114 11.02 2.68 7.20
C HIS A 114 12.08 3.79 7.27
N SER A 115 12.53 4.28 6.11
CA SER A 115 13.42 5.43 5.99
C SER A 115 13.08 6.16 4.71
N ALA A 116 13.06 7.48 4.77
CA ALA A 116 12.88 8.38 3.65
C ALA A 116 13.80 9.60 3.87
N ASP A 117 13.66 10.64 3.05
CA ASP A 117 14.09 12.03 3.27
C ASP A 117 15.29 12.28 4.21
N LYS A 118 16.34 12.91 3.67
CA LYS A 118 17.53 13.32 4.43
C LYS A 118 18.30 12.17 5.09
N ASN A 119 18.03 10.91 4.75
CA ASN A 119 18.77 9.78 5.30
C ASN A 119 20.23 9.70 4.81
N GLY A 120 20.63 10.44 3.76
CA GLY A 120 22.00 10.47 3.26
C GLY A 120 22.41 9.21 2.49
N ARG A 121 21.46 8.31 2.20
CA ARG A 121 21.72 6.96 1.68
C ARG A 121 21.53 6.81 0.18
N GLY A 122 21.18 7.87 -0.54
CA GLY A 122 20.92 7.76 -1.98
C GLY A 122 22.12 7.18 -2.77
N ASN A 123 23.34 7.64 -2.47
CA ASN A 123 24.57 7.12 -3.09
C ASN A 123 24.81 5.62 -2.83
N GLU A 124 24.39 5.10 -1.66
CA GLU A 124 24.51 3.67 -1.32
C GLU A 124 23.70 2.80 -2.29
N PHE A 125 22.59 3.33 -2.80
CA PHE A 125 21.66 2.62 -3.67
C PHE A 125 21.68 3.13 -5.12
N GLY A 126 22.64 3.98 -5.48
CA GLY A 126 22.80 4.51 -6.84
C GLY A 126 21.75 5.53 -7.26
N ALA A 127 21.08 6.19 -6.31
CA ALA A 127 20.20 7.33 -6.61
C ALA A 127 21.02 8.59 -6.86
N GLU A 128 20.52 9.48 -7.73
CA GLU A 128 21.15 10.79 -7.99
C GLU A 128 20.96 11.77 -6.82
N SER A 129 19.92 11.56 -6.01
CA SER A 129 19.63 12.33 -4.80
C SER A 129 20.45 11.85 -3.60
N ASN A 130 20.68 12.73 -2.62
CA ASN A 130 21.31 12.33 -1.35
C ASN A 130 20.36 11.52 -0.44
N ALA A 131 19.07 11.41 -0.76
CA ALA A 131 18.09 10.65 0.01
C ALA A 131 17.31 9.70 -0.91
N ILE A 132 16.90 8.56 -0.35
CA ILE A 132 16.09 7.55 -1.05
C ILE A 132 15.12 6.90 -0.06
N ASP A 133 13.95 6.52 -0.52
CA ASP A 133 13.00 5.75 0.28
C ASP A 133 13.44 4.29 0.36
N ILE A 134 13.53 3.78 1.59
CA ILE A 134 13.98 2.43 1.88
C ILE A 134 12.81 1.65 2.46
N ASN A 135 12.51 0.55 1.78
CA ASN A 135 11.35 -0.27 2.03
C ASN A 135 11.76 -1.68 2.44
N ARG A 136 10.96 -2.29 3.31
CA ARG A 136 10.98 -3.74 3.53
C ARG A 136 9.74 -4.34 2.92
N LYS A 137 9.91 -5.49 2.27
CA LYS A 137 8.81 -6.32 1.80
C LYS A 137 8.53 -7.38 2.86
N PHE A 138 7.26 -7.60 3.15
CA PHE A 138 6.82 -8.71 3.97
C PHE A 138 6.09 -9.72 3.09
N ILE A 139 6.53 -10.96 3.17
CA ILE A 139 5.85 -12.09 2.57
C ILE A 139 5.13 -12.78 3.71
N TYR A 140 3.95 -12.26 4.03
CA TYR A 140 2.97 -13.09 4.71
C TYR A 140 2.57 -14.15 3.67
N GLY A 141 2.45 -15.42 4.09
CA GLY A 141 1.86 -16.45 3.21
C GLY A 141 0.58 -15.89 2.57
N ASP A 142 0.26 -16.32 1.34
CA ASP A 142 -0.86 -15.79 0.54
C ASP A 142 -2.00 -15.34 1.46
N PRO A 143 -2.52 -14.10 1.34
CA PRO A 143 -3.66 -13.70 2.15
C PRO A 143 -4.67 -14.82 2.04
N PRO A 144 -5.10 -15.43 3.16
CA PRO A 144 -5.94 -16.60 3.12
C PRO A 144 -7.07 -16.28 2.16
N ASP A 145 -7.36 -17.16 1.19
CA ASP A 145 -8.52 -17.04 0.30
C ASP A 145 -9.67 -16.55 1.19
N LEU A 146 -9.99 -15.25 1.11
CA LEU A 146 -10.90 -14.68 2.08
C LEU A 146 -12.24 -15.32 1.73
N PRO A 147 -12.82 -16.15 2.61
CA PRO A 147 -14.11 -16.71 2.29
C PRO A 147 -15.11 -15.56 2.19
N ASP A 148 -16.22 -15.85 1.51
CA ASP A 148 -17.36 -14.96 1.32
C ASP A 148 -17.59 -14.08 2.57
N PRO A 149 -17.92 -12.78 2.41
CA PRO A 149 -18.28 -11.88 3.51
C PRO A 149 -19.15 -12.49 4.62
N ALA A 150 -20.02 -13.47 4.31
CA ALA A 150 -20.83 -14.21 5.27
C ALA A 150 -20.04 -15.10 6.25
N GLU A 151 -18.81 -15.52 5.94
CA GLU A 151 -18.00 -16.46 6.74
C GLU A 151 -16.99 -15.77 7.68
N ARG A 152 -16.86 -14.43 7.59
CA ARG A 152 -15.85 -13.63 8.32
C ARG A 152 -16.02 -13.58 9.85
N ALA A 153 -17.11 -14.12 10.41
CA ALA A 153 -17.43 -13.99 11.83
C ALA A 153 -16.70 -14.96 12.78
N LYS A 154 -15.74 -15.77 12.31
CA LYS A 154 -15.27 -16.95 13.08
C LYS A 154 -13.77 -17.20 13.21
N VAL A 155 -12.88 -16.34 12.71
CA VAL A 155 -11.46 -16.73 12.58
C VAL A 155 -10.52 -15.75 13.29
N GLU A 156 -10.04 -16.15 14.48
CA GLU A 156 -8.81 -15.64 15.12
C GLU A 156 -7.62 -16.41 14.53
N VAL A 157 -6.56 -15.72 14.09
CA VAL A 157 -5.30 -16.40 13.71
C VAL A 157 -4.10 -15.63 14.22
N SER A 158 -3.15 -16.42 14.73
CA SER A 158 -1.84 -16.04 15.22
C SER A 158 -0.73 -16.49 14.27
N HIS A 159 0.43 -15.84 14.41
CA HIS A 159 1.80 -16.27 14.10
C HIS A 159 2.56 -15.76 12.87
N SER A 160 3.86 -15.69 13.17
CA SER A 160 5.05 -15.08 12.58
C SER A 160 5.68 -15.83 11.40
N GLY A 161 6.14 -15.10 10.38
CA GLY A 161 6.98 -15.58 9.28
C GLY A 161 8.16 -14.64 8.96
N PRO A 162 9.19 -15.11 8.22
CA PRO A 162 10.47 -14.43 8.02
C PRO A 162 10.40 -13.28 7.00
N VAL A 163 11.29 -12.28 7.16
CA VAL A 163 11.36 -11.06 6.34
C VAL A 163 12.45 -11.19 5.27
N ASP A 164 12.07 -11.10 3.99
CA ASP A 164 13.00 -10.96 2.85
C ASP A 164 13.10 -9.49 2.44
N ILE A 165 14.33 -8.95 2.37
CA ILE A 165 14.57 -7.57 1.93
C ILE A 165 14.87 -7.58 0.43
N THR A 166 13.93 -7.08 -0.37
CA THR A 166 14.12 -6.86 -1.82
C THR A 166 14.37 -5.38 -2.10
N VAL A 167 15.50 -5.06 -2.74
CA VAL A 167 15.78 -3.73 -3.30
C VAL A 167 15.65 -3.83 -4.82
N LYS A 168 14.60 -3.24 -5.40
CA LYS A 168 14.46 -3.11 -6.86
C LYS A 168 14.66 -1.64 -7.27
N LYS A 169 15.55 -1.45 -8.24
CA LYS A 169 15.81 -0.18 -8.91
C LYS A 169 14.56 0.23 -9.69
N ILE A 170 13.94 1.33 -9.30
CA ILE A 170 12.92 1.99 -10.14
C ILE A 170 13.71 2.70 -11.25
N ALA A 171 13.48 2.30 -12.50
CA ALA A 171 14.09 2.88 -13.69
C ALA A 171 13.40 4.18 -14.09
#